data_AF-A0A0P1M1V3-F1
#
_entry.id   AF-A0A0P1M1V3-F1
#
_cell.length_a   1.000
_cell.length_b   1.000
_cell.length_c   1.000
_cell.angle_alpha   90.00
_cell.angle_beta   90.00
_cell.angle_gamma   90.00
#
_symmetry.space_group_name_H-M   'P 1'
#
loop_
_entity.id
_entity.type
_entity.pdbx_description
1 polymer ?
#
loop_
_entity_poly.entity_id
_entity_poly.type
_entity_poly.pdbx_seq_one_letter_code
_entity_poly.pdbx_strand_id
1 'polypeptide(L)'
;MKVVGETDLIERFKFEFERVGGIFIETTSQGIFNNISSIITTENIARVFIEKFENEIDDILKNLSVTQIITQPHSIEQLAQIDASITGCDFLVAETGTIVFIHKENRFKSSILLPRIHIIIADRGKICSTFEELFAKTAGKFDSIFMVTGPSRTADIEKVIVPGVHGPQKVYLLLI
;
A
#
# COMPACT_ATOMS: atom_id res chain seq x y z
N MET A 1 -25.84 -9.44 15.65
CA MET A 1 -24.59 -9.13 14.94
C MET A 1 -23.54 -8.84 16.01
N LYS A 2 -22.56 -9.73 16.22
CA LYS A 2 -21.49 -9.48 17.21
C LYS A 2 -20.72 -8.25 16.74
N VAL A 3 -20.54 -7.26 17.62
CA VAL A 3 -19.62 -6.15 17.37
C VAL A 3 -18.23 -6.77 17.38
N VAL A 4 -17.64 -6.90 16.20
CA VAL A 4 -16.25 -7.34 16.03
C VAL A 4 -15.37 -6.22 16.59
N GLY A 5 -14.48 -6.55 17.53
CA GLY A 5 -13.58 -5.57 18.12
C GLY A 5 -12.52 -5.12 17.10
N GLU A 6 -11.99 -3.92 17.25
CA GLU A 6 -10.95 -3.37 16.37
C GLU A 6 -9.71 -4.29 16.27
N THR A 7 -9.29 -4.87 17.40
CA THR A 7 -8.18 -5.84 17.44
C THR A 7 -8.46 -7.08 16.57
N ASP A 8 -9.70 -7.59 16.60
CA ASP A 8 -10.11 -8.74 15.80
C ASP A 8 -10.11 -8.41 14.30
N LEU A 9 -10.49 -7.17 13.94
CA LEU A 9 -10.37 -6.69 12.55
C LEU A 9 -8.93 -6.61 12.07
N ILE A 10 -8.02 -6.08 12.89
CA ILE A 10 -6.59 -5.97 12.53
C ILE A 10 -5.97 -7.35 12.38
N GLU A 11 -6.23 -8.27 13.30
CA GLU A 11 -5.75 -9.65 13.22
C GLU A 11 -6.30 -10.36 11.98
N ARG A 12 -7.60 -10.17 11.69
CA ARG A 12 -8.24 -10.72 10.49
C ARG A 12 -7.61 -10.17 9.21
N PHE A 13 -7.43 -8.86 9.11
CA PHE A 13 -6.80 -8.23 7.96
C PHE A 13 -5.36 -8.71 7.79
N LYS A 14 -4.57 -8.72 8.86
CA LYS A 14 -3.19 -9.20 8.83
C LYS A 14 -3.13 -10.62 8.30
N PHE A 15 -3.95 -11.53 8.84
CA PHE A 15 -4.01 -12.91 8.40
C PHE A 15 -4.32 -13.04 6.91
N GLU A 16 -5.35 -12.35 6.43
CA GLU A 16 -5.77 -12.42 5.02
C GLU A 16 -4.74 -11.77 4.08
N PHE A 17 -4.15 -10.64 4.48
CA PHE A 17 -3.13 -9.92 3.72
C PHE A 17 -1.83 -10.72 3.59
N GLU A 18 -1.35 -11.32 4.68
CA GLU A 18 -0.16 -12.19 4.66
C GLU A 18 -0.43 -13.49 3.86
N ARG A 19 -1.66 -14.04 3.93
CA ARG A 19 -2.05 -15.23 3.15
C ARG A 19 -1.91 -15.01 1.64
N VAL A 20 -2.21 -13.81 1.14
CA VAL A 20 -2.04 -13.46 -0.28
C VAL A 20 -0.62 -12.97 -0.62
N GLY A 21 0.29 -12.96 0.36
CA GLY A 21 1.71 -12.65 0.19
C GLY A 21 2.09 -11.19 0.45
N GLY A 22 1.19 -10.41 1.06
CA GLY A 22 1.54 -9.09 1.61
C GLY A 22 2.45 -9.21 2.83
N ILE A 23 3.18 -8.14 3.14
CA ILE A 23 4.07 -8.07 4.30
C ILE A 23 3.51 -7.02 5.26
N PHE A 24 3.00 -7.47 6.40
CA PHE A 24 2.35 -6.62 7.40
C PHE A 24 3.32 -6.23 8.52
N ILE A 25 3.38 -4.94 8.84
CA ILE A 25 4.20 -4.39 9.91
C ILE A 25 3.32 -3.48 10.75
N GLU A 26 3.14 -3.79 12.03
CA GLU A 26 2.52 -2.86 12.98
C GLU A 26 3.60 -1.99 13.62
N THR A 27 3.39 -0.67 13.62
CA THR A 27 4.37 0.30 14.11
C THR A 27 3.66 1.52 14.71
N THR A 28 4.44 2.42 15.31
CA THR A 28 3.99 3.77 15.66
C THR A 28 4.52 4.79 14.64
N SER A 29 4.05 6.03 14.70
CA SER A 29 4.58 7.13 13.88
C SER A 29 6.11 7.28 14.02
N GLN A 30 6.65 7.12 15.23
CA GLN A 30 8.10 7.20 15.47
C GLN A 30 8.87 6.01 14.85
N GLY A 31 8.22 4.86 14.65
CA GLY A 31 8.82 3.68 14.06
C GLY A 31 8.81 3.67 12.52
N ILE A 32 8.07 4.58 11.86
CA ILE A 32 7.96 4.62 10.39
C ILE A 32 9.34 4.72 9.73
N PHE A 33 10.18 5.65 10.19
CA PHE A 33 11.51 5.87 9.62
C PHE A 33 12.37 4.61 9.62
N ASN A 34 12.44 3.94 10.77
CA ASN A 34 13.27 2.76 10.95
C ASN A 34 12.79 1.58 10.10
N ASN A 35 11.47 1.36 10.07
CA ASN A 35 10.87 0.29 9.26
C ASN A 35 11.10 0.53 7.76
N ILE A 36 10.84 1.74 7.27
CA ILE A 36 11.04 2.07 5.85
C ILE A 36 12.52 2.04 5.48
N SER A 37 13.42 2.53 6.34
CA SER A 37 14.88 2.44 6.12
C SER A 37 15.37 1.00 6.04
N SER A 38 14.81 0.11 6.88
CA SER A 38 15.09 -1.32 6.84
C SER A 38 14.61 -1.95 5.53
N ILE A 39 13.40 -1.60 5.06
CA ILE A 39 12.87 -2.05 3.76
C ILE A 39 13.76 -1.55 2.62
N ILE A 40 14.14 -0.27 2.63
CA ILE A 40 15.03 0.33 1.61
C ILE A 40 16.34 -0.42 1.50
N THR A 41 16.94 -0.76 2.63
CA THR A 41 18.21 -1.49 2.68
C THR A 41 18.03 -2.93 2.21
N THR A 42 17.02 -3.63 2.72
CA THR A 42 16.74 -5.05 2.43
C THR A 42 16.41 -5.26 0.94
N GLU A 43 15.66 -4.33 0.36
CA GLU A 43 15.17 -4.42 -1.02
C GLU A 43 16.04 -3.66 -2.02
N ASN A 44 17.15 -3.07 -1.58
CA ASN A 44 18.07 -2.26 -2.38
C ASN A 44 17.31 -1.19 -3.21
N ILE A 45 16.50 -0.38 -2.53
CA ILE A 45 15.70 0.71 -3.13
C ILE A 45 16.59 1.94 -3.29
N ALA A 46 16.74 2.44 -4.51
CA ALA A 46 17.52 3.64 -4.81
C ALA A 46 16.63 4.83 -5.21
N ARG A 47 15.50 4.57 -5.88
CA ARG A 47 14.56 5.59 -6.35
C ARG A 47 13.17 5.32 -5.78
N VAL A 48 12.62 6.31 -5.10
CA VAL A 48 11.31 6.19 -4.45
C VAL A 48 10.37 7.30 -4.89
N PHE A 49 9.12 6.95 -5.18
CA PHE A 49 8.03 7.91 -5.22
C PHE A 49 7.37 8.02 -3.85
N ILE A 50 7.08 9.24 -3.40
CA ILE A 50 6.40 9.50 -2.13
C ILE A 50 5.15 10.31 -2.42
N GLU A 51 3.98 9.72 -2.13
CA GLU A 51 2.73 10.46 -2.11
C GLU A 51 2.78 11.52 -1.01
N LYS A 52 2.16 12.68 -1.25
CA LYS A 52 2.04 13.72 -0.22
C LYS A 52 1.13 13.24 0.93
N PHE A 53 1.65 13.29 2.15
CA PHE A 53 0.86 13.04 3.36
C PHE A 53 0.48 14.37 4.03
N GLU A 54 -0.75 14.49 4.54
CA GLU A 54 -1.21 15.71 5.24
C GLU A 54 -0.83 15.72 6.74
N ASN A 55 0.32 15.13 7.08
CA ASN A 55 0.76 14.94 8.47
C ASN A 55 2.30 14.93 8.57
N GLU A 56 2.81 14.66 9.78
CA GLU A 56 4.24 14.59 10.11
C GLU A 56 5.04 13.52 9.33
N ILE A 57 4.37 12.61 8.62
CA ILE A 57 5.03 11.56 7.82
C ILE A 57 5.88 12.19 6.71
N ASP A 58 5.42 13.27 6.07
CA ASP A 58 6.18 13.93 5.00
C ASP A 58 7.57 14.36 5.48
N ASP A 59 7.69 14.85 6.71
CA ASP A 59 8.97 15.29 7.29
C ASP A 59 9.87 14.10 7.67
N ILE A 60 9.26 13.01 8.12
CA ILE A 60 9.98 11.76 8.41
C ILE A 60 10.59 11.20 7.11
N LEU A 61 9.81 11.16 6.03
CA LEU A 61 10.21 10.50 4.78
C LEU A 61 11.22 11.30 3.95
N LYS A 62 11.34 12.62 4.14
CA LYS A 62 12.36 13.46 3.46
C LYS A 62 13.80 13.04 3.80
N ASN A 63 14.01 12.39 4.94
CA ASN A 63 15.34 12.03 5.44
C ASN A 63 15.77 10.60 5.04
N LEU A 64 15.00 9.92 4.19
CA LEU A 64 15.34 8.57 3.75
C LEU A 64 16.63 8.56 2.93
N SER A 65 17.51 7.60 3.21
CA SER A 65 18.78 7.43 2.51
C SER A 65 18.58 6.69 1.18
N VAL A 66 18.15 7.44 0.16
CA VAL A 66 17.94 6.95 -1.21
C VAL A 66 18.64 7.88 -2.21
N THR A 67 18.92 7.39 -3.41
CA THR A 67 19.53 8.20 -4.47
C THR A 67 18.59 9.29 -4.98
N GLN A 68 17.29 9.00 -5.06
CA GLN A 68 16.30 9.94 -5.58
C GLN A 68 14.93 9.77 -4.91
N ILE A 69 14.35 10.90 -4.48
CA ILE A 69 12.97 11.01 -4.05
C ILE A 69 12.18 11.79 -5.09
N ILE A 70 11.05 11.25 -5.53
CA ILE A 70 10.12 11.87 -6.48
C ILE A 70 8.79 12.09 -5.76
N THR A 71 8.30 13.32 -5.73
CA THR A 71 7.00 13.66 -5.13
C THR A 71 5.96 14.10 -6.16
N GLN A 72 6.43 14.56 -7.34
CA GLN A 72 5.59 14.97 -8.45
C GLN A 72 6.14 14.37 -9.74
N PRO A 73 5.66 13.18 -10.14
CA PRO A 73 6.07 12.57 -11.40
C PRO A 73 5.51 13.37 -12.58
N HIS A 74 6.32 13.58 -13.61
CA HIS A 74 5.92 14.30 -14.81
C HIS A 74 5.50 13.37 -15.95
N SER A 75 5.75 12.06 -15.82
CA SER A 75 5.37 11.06 -16.82
C SER A 75 5.22 9.66 -16.22
N ILE A 76 4.57 8.77 -16.95
CA ILE A 76 4.40 7.36 -16.57
C ILE A 76 5.74 6.63 -16.64
N GLU A 77 6.60 6.97 -17.60
CA GLU A 77 7.92 6.38 -17.80
C GLU A 77 8.84 6.66 -16.60
N GLN A 78 8.72 7.84 -15.98
CA GLN A 78 9.44 8.14 -14.75
C GLN A 78 9.01 7.20 -13.61
N LEU A 79 7.71 6.93 -13.47
CA LEU A 79 7.17 5.98 -12.49
C LEU A 79 7.46 4.51 -12.83
N ALA A 80 7.80 4.20 -14.08
CA ALA A 80 8.26 2.86 -14.47
C ALA A 80 9.75 2.62 -14.10
N GLN A 81 10.51 3.68 -13.81
CA GLN A 81 11.93 3.61 -13.47
C GLN A 81 12.22 3.70 -11.97
N ILE A 82 11.20 3.88 -11.14
CA ILE A 82 11.34 3.88 -9.67
C ILE A 82 11.29 2.46 -9.12
N ASP A 83 12.00 2.25 -8.02
CA ASP A 83 12.07 0.96 -7.35
C ASP A 83 10.87 0.74 -6.45
N ALA A 84 10.45 1.78 -5.73
CA ALA A 84 9.35 1.70 -4.79
C ALA A 84 8.45 2.94 -4.81
N SER A 85 7.19 2.74 -4.44
CA SER A 85 6.28 3.83 -4.05
C SER A 85 5.94 3.73 -2.58
N ILE A 86 5.86 4.89 -1.91
CA ILE A 86 5.34 5.04 -0.56
C ILE A 86 4.05 5.85 -0.68
N THR A 87 2.92 5.26 -0.29
CA THR A 87 1.61 5.91 -0.41
C THR A 87 0.77 5.72 0.85
N GLY A 88 -0.23 6.59 1.03
CA GLY A 88 -1.36 6.29 1.90
C GLY A 88 -2.36 5.37 1.21
N CYS A 89 -3.37 4.92 1.94
CA CYS A 89 -4.59 4.32 1.41
C CYS A 89 -5.84 4.97 2.01
N ASP A 90 -7.02 4.67 1.45
CA ASP A 90 -8.29 5.19 1.92
C ASP A 90 -8.99 4.20 2.86
N PHE A 91 -8.97 2.90 2.54
CA PHE A 91 -9.55 1.84 3.37
C PHE A 91 -8.74 0.54 3.33
N LEU A 92 -8.89 -0.25 4.39
CA LEU A 92 -8.42 -1.63 4.48
C LEU A 92 -9.62 -2.54 4.72
N VAL A 93 -9.79 -3.61 3.93
CA VAL A 93 -10.93 -4.53 4.06
C VAL A 93 -10.44 -5.84 4.66
N ALA A 94 -10.87 -6.12 5.89
CA ALA A 94 -10.35 -7.20 6.72
C ALA A 94 -10.72 -8.59 6.18
N GLU A 95 -11.93 -8.77 5.63
CA GLU A 95 -12.38 -10.08 5.13
C GLU A 95 -11.49 -10.71 4.04
N THR A 96 -10.83 -9.87 3.23
CA THR A 96 -10.00 -10.29 2.09
C THR A 96 -8.54 -9.82 2.16
N GLY A 97 -8.17 -9.01 3.14
CA GLY A 97 -6.83 -8.39 3.19
C GLY A 97 -6.61 -7.40 2.05
N THR A 98 -7.65 -6.68 1.63
CA THR A 98 -7.60 -5.78 0.46
C THR A 98 -7.30 -4.34 0.90
N ILE A 99 -6.38 -3.69 0.20
CA ILE A 99 -6.09 -2.26 0.32
C ILE A 99 -6.89 -1.51 -0.74
N VAL A 100 -7.58 -0.45 -0.35
CA VAL A 100 -8.42 0.35 -1.25
C VAL A 100 -7.90 1.77 -1.36
N PHE A 101 -7.83 2.22 -2.60
CA PHE A 101 -7.44 3.56 -2.99
C PHE A 101 -8.58 4.20 -3.79
N ILE A 102 -9.05 5.35 -3.33
CA ILE A 102 -10.01 6.17 -4.06
C ILE A 102 -9.21 7.12 -4.94
N HIS A 103 -9.62 7.26 -6.20
CA HIS A 103 -9.01 8.21 -7.11
C HIS A 103 -9.15 9.65 -6.57
N LYS A 104 -8.05 10.39 -6.63
CA LYS A 104 -7.94 11.81 -6.26
C LYS A 104 -7.01 12.47 -7.28
N GLU A 105 -7.17 13.78 -7.51
CA GLU A 105 -6.34 14.52 -8.49
C GLU A 105 -4.84 14.32 -8.28
N ASN A 106 -4.39 14.20 -7.02
CA ASN A 106 -2.98 14.05 -6.66
C ASN A 106 -2.53 12.59 -6.45
N ARG A 107 -3.38 11.59 -6.73
CA ARG A 107 -3.05 10.16 -6.59
C ARG A 107 -2.90 9.51 -7.96
N PHE A 108 -1.66 9.23 -8.33
CA PHE A 108 -1.33 8.58 -9.61
C PHE A 108 -1.58 7.07 -9.53
N LYS A 109 -2.54 6.55 -10.29
CA LYS A 109 -2.77 5.09 -10.39
C LYS A 109 -1.49 4.31 -10.72
N SER A 110 -0.65 4.88 -11.58
CA SER A 110 0.63 4.31 -11.99
C SER A 110 1.62 4.15 -10.83
N SER A 111 1.60 5.01 -9.80
CA SER A 111 2.49 4.85 -8.65
C SER A 111 2.10 3.68 -7.74
N ILE A 112 0.85 3.20 -7.83
CA ILE A 112 0.37 2.01 -7.10
C ILE A 112 0.74 0.72 -7.85
N LEU A 113 0.76 0.77 -9.19
CA LEU A 113 0.83 -0.44 -10.03
C LEU A 113 2.20 -0.69 -10.67
N LEU A 114 2.96 0.35 -11.02
CA LEU A 114 4.20 0.18 -11.79
C LEU A 114 5.44 -0.17 -10.95
N PRO A 115 5.64 0.43 -9.76
CA PRO A 115 6.86 0.18 -8.99
C PRO A 115 6.92 -1.29 -8.54
N ARG A 116 8.13 -1.87 -8.56
CA ARG A 116 8.31 -3.28 -8.13
C ARG A 116 7.90 -3.50 -6.68
N ILE A 117 7.98 -2.47 -5.85
CA ILE A 117 7.63 -2.50 -4.43
C ILE A 117 6.63 -1.39 -4.14
N HIS A 118 5.55 -1.74 -3.44
CA HIS A 118 4.59 -0.75 -2.95
C HIS A 118 4.56 -0.81 -1.41
N ILE A 119 4.89 0.31 -0.78
CA ILE A 119 4.89 0.50 0.68
C ILE A 119 3.68 1.38 1.01
N ILE A 120 2.74 0.85 1.79
CA ILE A 120 1.53 1.55 2.21
C ILE A 120 1.66 1.90 3.68
N ILE A 121 1.35 3.15 4.03
CA ILE A 121 1.19 3.59 5.42
C ILE A 121 -0.31 3.83 5.66
N ALA A 122 -0.86 3.18 6.69
CA ALA A 122 -2.29 3.23 6.97
C ALA A 122 -2.55 3.37 8.47
N ASP A 123 -3.55 4.18 8.83
CA ASP A 123 -4.03 4.29 10.21
C ASP A 123 -5.00 3.15 10.55
N ARG A 124 -5.00 2.68 11.81
CA ARG A 124 -5.96 1.67 12.30
C ARG A 124 -7.42 1.99 11.96
N GLY A 125 -7.82 3.26 12.04
CA GLY A 125 -9.18 3.73 11.76
C GLY A 125 -9.67 3.54 10.31
N LYS A 126 -8.78 3.16 9.38
CA LYS A 126 -9.13 2.90 7.97
C LYS A 126 -9.65 1.48 7.73
N ILE A 127 -9.60 0.61 8.74
CA ILE A 127 -10.06 -0.77 8.62
C ILE A 127 -11.58 -0.88 8.63
N CYS A 128 -12.10 -1.69 7.70
CA CYS A 128 -13.50 -2.08 7.59
C CYS A 128 -13.55 -3.61 7.63
N SER A 129 -14.63 -4.16 8.19
CA SER A 129 -14.85 -5.59 8.23
C SER A 129 -15.05 -6.16 6.82
N THR A 130 -15.93 -5.53 6.03
CA THR A 130 -16.34 -6.01 4.70
C THR A 130 -16.43 -4.89 3.66
N PHE A 131 -16.53 -5.27 2.38
CA PHE A 131 -16.80 -4.33 1.30
C PHE A 131 -18.16 -3.62 1.44
N GLU A 132 -19.19 -4.29 1.96
CA GLU A 132 -20.49 -3.64 2.22
C GLU A 132 -20.35 -2.49 3.22
N GLU A 133 -19.55 -2.67 4.28
CA GLU A 133 -19.27 -1.61 5.24
C GLU A 133 -18.54 -0.44 4.57
N LEU A 134 -17.55 -0.73 3.71
CA LEU A 134 -16.83 0.30 2.94
C LEU A 134 -17.78 1.08 2.02
N PHE A 135 -18.62 0.39 1.26
CA PHE A 135 -19.56 1.05 0.34
C PHE A 135 -20.63 1.83 1.10
N ALA A 136 -21.05 1.36 2.28
CA ALA A 136 -21.95 2.10 3.15
C ALA A 136 -21.30 3.38 3.70
N LYS A 137 -20.04 3.31 4.18
CA LYS A 137 -19.29 4.48 4.69
C LYS A 137 -19.06 5.56 3.62
N THR A 138 -18.86 5.14 2.38
CA THR A 138 -18.63 6.05 1.24
C THR A 138 -19.92 6.49 0.55
N ALA A 139 -21.07 5.92 0.92
CA ALA A 139 -22.33 6.02 0.18
C ALA A 139 -22.19 5.71 -1.32
N GLY A 140 -21.18 4.91 -1.70
CA GLY A 140 -20.82 4.63 -3.09
C GLY A 140 -20.36 5.86 -3.90
N LYS A 141 -20.01 6.98 -3.25
CA LYS A 141 -19.65 8.24 -3.93
C LYS A 141 -18.15 8.33 -4.17
N PHE A 142 -17.68 7.73 -5.26
CA PHE A 142 -16.32 7.87 -5.78
C PHE A 142 -16.35 7.66 -7.30
N ASP A 143 -15.52 8.38 -8.05
CA ASP A 143 -15.46 8.25 -9.51
C ASP A 143 -14.80 6.92 -9.92
N SER A 144 -13.71 6.56 -9.23
CA SER A 144 -13.03 5.28 -9.42
C SER A 144 -12.30 4.85 -8.16
N ILE A 145 -12.22 3.52 -7.98
CA ILE A 145 -11.49 2.86 -6.91
C ILE A 145 -10.49 1.87 -7.49
N PHE A 146 -9.36 1.75 -6.82
CA PHE A 146 -8.36 0.72 -7.07
C PHE A 146 -8.27 -0.16 -5.83
N MET A 147 -8.31 -1.46 -6.05
CA MET A 147 -8.28 -2.46 -4.99
C MET A 147 -7.07 -3.37 -5.23
N VAL A 148 -6.21 -3.50 -4.21
CA VAL A 148 -5.00 -4.32 -4.26
C VAL A 148 -5.10 -5.38 -3.18
N THR A 149 -5.08 -6.65 -3.58
CA THR A 149 -5.17 -7.81 -2.68
C THR A 149 -3.87 -8.61 -2.77
N GLY A 150 -2.83 -8.09 -2.14
CA GLY A 150 -1.48 -8.64 -2.19
C GLY A 150 -0.68 -8.31 -3.46
N PRO A 151 0.55 -8.84 -3.58
CA PRO A 151 1.42 -8.64 -4.74
C PRO A 151 0.87 -9.25 -6.04
N SER A 152 1.29 -8.68 -7.17
CA SER A 152 0.92 -9.18 -8.49
C SER A 152 1.54 -10.55 -8.78
N ARG A 153 0.69 -11.52 -9.06
CA ARG A 153 1.06 -12.87 -9.48
C ARG A 153 0.23 -13.23 -10.70
N THR A 154 0.89 -13.52 -11.83
CA THR A 154 0.22 -14.08 -13.00
C THR A 154 0.60 -15.55 -13.07
N ALA A 155 -0.40 -16.43 -13.11
CA ALA A 155 -0.18 -17.83 -13.44
C ALA A 155 -0.23 -17.95 -14.96
N ASP A 156 0.86 -18.40 -15.58
CA ASP A 156 0.84 -18.76 -16.99
C ASP A 156 -0.05 -20.00 -17.20
N ILE A 157 -0.56 -20.21 -18.41
CA ILE A 157 -1.38 -21.37 -18.80
C ILE A 157 -0.66 -22.69 -18.46
N GLU A 158 0.68 -22.67 -18.44
CA GLU A 158 1.56 -23.77 -18.06
C GLU A 158 1.70 -23.98 -16.53
N LYS A 159 0.93 -23.25 -15.71
CA LYS A 159 0.92 -23.28 -14.23
C LYS A 159 2.23 -22.84 -13.57
N VAL A 160 3.08 -22.13 -14.30
CA VAL A 160 4.24 -21.45 -13.71
C VAL A 160 3.80 -20.07 -13.23
N ILE A 161 3.99 -19.79 -11.94
CA ILE A 161 3.75 -18.46 -11.38
C ILE A 161 4.90 -17.57 -11.83
N VAL A 162 4.61 -16.59 -12.69
CA VAL A 162 5.56 -15.53 -13.04
C VAL A 162 5.27 -14.30 -12.17
N PRO A 163 6.17 -13.92 -11.25
CA PRO A 163 5.97 -12.74 -10.42
C PRO A 163 6.11 -11.44 -11.23
N GLY A 164 5.21 -10.47 -11.01
CA GLY A 164 5.47 -9.06 -11.32
C GLY A 164 5.35 -8.57 -12.76
N VAL A 165 4.53 -9.19 -13.62
CA VAL A 165 4.32 -8.71 -15.01
C VAL A 165 3.37 -7.51 -15.09
N HIS A 166 2.44 -7.37 -14.13
CA HIS A 166 1.33 -6.40 -14.18
C HIS A 166 1.12 -5.60 -12.89
N GLY A 167 2.04 -5.67 -11.93
CA GLY A 167 1.92 -4.99 -10.64
C GLY A 167 3.12 -5.19 -9.72
N PRO A 168 3.12 -4.61 -8.50
CA PRO A 168 4.21 -4.75 -7.55
C PRO A 168 4.48 -6.22 -7.21
N GLN A 169 5.76 -6.58 -7.15
CA GLN A 169 6.24 -7.89 -6.73
C GLN A 169 6.17 -8.07 -5.22
N LYS A 170 6.26 -6.98 -4.47
CA LYS A 170 6.10 -6.93 -3.02
C LYS A 170 5.21 -5.77 -2.61
N VAL A 171 4.35 -6.04 -1.63
CA VAL A 171 3.44 -5.05 -1.05
C VAL A 171 3.65 -5.08 0.47
N TYR A 172 4.16 -3.98 1.00
CA TYR A 172 4.34 -3.76 2.44
C TYR A 172 3.18 -2.90 2.95
N LEU A 173 2.64 -3.24 4.12
CA LEU A 173 1.70 -2.38 4.82
C LEU A 173 2.22 -2.11 6.23
N LEU A 174 2.46 -0.83 6.50
CA LEU A 174 2.79 -0.31 7.83
C LEU A 174 1.51 0.25 8.44
N LEU A 175 0.98 -0.45 9.44
CA LEU A 175 -0.19 0.00 10.20
C LEU A 175 0.27 0.85 11.39
N ILE A 176 -0.27 2.06 11.52
CA ILE A 176 0.01 3.02 12.60
C ILE A 176 -1.17 3.28 13.51
#